data_AF-A0A063ZC06-F1
#
_entry.id   AF-A0A063ZC06-F1
#
_cell.length_a   1.000
_cell.length_b   1.000
_cell.length_c   1.000
_cell.angle_alpha   90.00
_cell.angle_beta   90.00
_cell.angle_gamma   90.00
#
_symmetry.space_group_name_H-M   'P 1'
#
loop_
_entity.id
_entity.type
_entity.pdbx_description
1 polymer ?
#
loop_
_entity_poly.entity_id
_entity_poly.type
_entity_poly.pdbx_seq_one_letter_code
_entity_poly.pdbx_strand_id
1 'polypeptide(L)'
;MKRMFGILALMVIASIMIAGCVQPAGNETVTPGTTPGLTETPMETEEETPAMTETPMETETPMETETPAATETTMTTETPPGTPAGLAANETNNTSSSGVCPIPSPETLAALDTNETVSITERGFVPETLTVPIDTSVGWTNDASRNETVTGTGNMSFFSSDLLQPGDTFSHTFTATGNYTYQSQTSGSTGTVIVTA
;
A
#
# COMPACT_ATOMS: atom_id res chain seq x y z
N MET A 1 41.49 -10.23 6.57
CA MET A 1 40.49 -11.11 5.93
C MET A 1 39.38 -10.26 5.29
N LYS A 2 39.64 -9.63 4.14
CA LYS A 2 38.66 -8.75 3.47
C LYS A 2 38.84 -8.65 1.94
N ARG A 3 39.39 -9.69 1.30
CA ARG A 3 39.58 -9.71 -0.16
C ARG A 3 39.04 -11.02 -0.73
N MET A 4 37.71 -11.17 -0.74
CA MET A 4 37.07 -12.30 -1.43
C MET A 4 35.61 -12.08 -1.86
N PHE A 5 35.11 -10.83 -1.89
CA PHE A 5 33.73 -10.55 -2.33
C PHE A 5 33.63 -9.86 -3.70
N GLY A 6 34.74 -9.57 -4.37
CA GLY A 6 34.76 -8.86 -5.66
C GLY A 6 34.63 -9.72 -6.91
N ILE A 7 34.33 -11.02 -6.80
CA ILE A 7 34.33 -11.94 -7.96
C ILE A 7 32.91 -12.51 -8.25
N LEU A 8 31.95 -12.38 -7.33
CA LEU A 8 30.59 -12.93 -7.52
C LEU A 8 29.57 -11.91 -8.04
N ALA A 9 30.02 -10.90 -8.79
CA ALA A 9 29.13 -9.92 -9.44
C ALA A 9 29.30 -9.87 -10.97
N LEU A 10 30.14 -10.71 -11.56
CA LEU A 10 30.48 -10.64 -13.00
C LEU A 10 29.87 -11.77 -13.85
N MET A 11 28.90 -12.54 -13.33
CA MET A 11 28.24 -13.62 -14.07
C MET A 11 26.72 -13.49 -14.18
N VAL A 12 26.17 -12.28 -14.35
CA VAL A 12 24.76 -12.09 -14.80
C VAL A 12 24.65 -10.94 -15.81
N ILE A 13 25.57 -10.86 -16.77
CA ILE A 13 25.39 -9.98 -17.96
C ILE A 13 25.69 -10.75 -19.24
N ALA A 14 25.19 -11.98 -19.32
CA ALA A 14 25.24 -12.79 -20.53
C ALA A 14 23.86 -13.43 -20.72
N SER A 15 22.87 -12.71 -21.27
CA SER A 15 21.64 -13.36 -21.76
C SER A 15 20.71 -12.59 -22.69
N ILE A 16 20.82 -11.27 -22.96
CA ILE A 16 19.74 -10.63 -23.75
C ILE A 16 20.27 -9.66 -24.80
N MET A 17 20.59 -10.21 -25.96
CA MET A 17 20.52 -9.50 -27.26
C MET A 17 19.84 -10.43 -28.27
N ILE A 18 18.53 -10.63 -28.13
CA ILE A 18 17.70 -11.24 -29.17
C ILE A 18 17.22 -10.10 -30.07
N ALA A 19 18.07 -9.72 -31.03
CA ALA A 19 17.66 -8.91 -32.18
C ALA A 19 17.17 -9.87 -33.27
N GLY A 20 15.89 -10.21 -33.22
CA GLY A 20 15.21 -11.05 -34.21
C GLY A 20 14.16 -10.27 -34.99
N CYS A 21 14.56 -9.21 -35.71
CA CYS A 21 13.72 -8.66 -36.77
C CYS A 21 13.87 -9.56 -38.01
N VAL A 22 13.02 -10.58 -38.11
CA VAL A 22 12.76 -11.28 -39.37
C VAL A 22 11.66 -10.51 -40.09
N GLN A 23 12.01 -9.91 -41.23
CA GLN A 23 11.21 -9.76 -42.48
C GLN A 23 11.69 -8.54 -43.31
N PRO A 24 11.44 -8.49 -44.62
CA PRO A 24 11.66 -9.50 -45.67
C PRO A 24 12.33 -8.86 -46.91
N ALA A 25 12.39 -9.63 -48.01
CA ALA A 25 12.46 -9.22 -49.42
C ALA A 25 13.81 -9.35 -50.14
N GLY A 26 13.73 -9.92 -51.34
CA GLY A 26 14.62 -9.57 -52.44
C GLY A 26 15.69 -10.60 -52.80
N ASN A 27 15.29 -11.57 -53.62
CA ASN A 27 15.90 -11.84 -54.91
C ASN A 27 17.38 -11.42 -55.15
N GLU A 28 18.25 -12.43 -55.15
CA GLU A 28 19.27 -12.72 -56.19
C GLU A 28 20.46 -11.76 -56.44
N THR A 29 21.63 -12.42 -56.49
CA THR A 29 22.79 -12.14 -57.38
C THR A 29 24.01 -11.46 -56.77
N VAL A 30 24.98 -12.32 -56.44
CA VAL A 30 26.46 -12.22 -56.50
C VAL A 30 27.04 -10.94 -57.13
N THR A 31 27.95 -10.26 -56.43
CA THR A 31 29.29 -9.85 -56.93
C THR A 31 30.20 -9.44 -55.74
N PRO A 32 31.48 -9.87 -55.69
CA PRO A 32 32.42 -9.47 -54.63
C PRO A 32 33.22 -8.23 -55.04
N GLY A 33 33.25 -7.21 -54.18
CA GLY A 33 33.99 -5.96 -54.38
C GLY A 33 34.88 -5.62 -53.19
N THR A 34 36.16 -5.82 -53.40
CA THR A 34 37.35 -5.30 -52.69
C THR A 34 37.20 -3.93 -52.00
N THR A 35 37.61 -3.83 -50.72
CA THR A 35 38.76 -3.02 -50.22
C THR A 35 38.56 -2.58 -48.76
N PRO A 36 39.57 -2.77 -47.88
CA PRO A 36 39.56 -2.29 -46.49
C PRO A 36 40.26 -0.93 -46.33
N GLY A 37 39.69 -0.02 -45.54
CA GLY A 37 40.32 1.21 -45.05
C GLY A 37 39.78 1.49 -43.64
N LEU A 38 40.51 1.10 -42.58
CA LEU A 38 41.52 1.89 -41.85
C LEU A 38 40.94 3.06 -41.02
N THR A 39 41.08 2.89 -39.70
CA THR A 39 41.50 3.89 -38.69
C THR A 39 40.50 5.04 -38.48
N GLU A 40 39.95 5.23 -37.27
CA GLU A 40 40.62 5.94 -36.19
C GLU A 40 40.25 5.44 -34.78
N THR A 41 41.26 5.53 -33.91
CA THR A 41 41.32 5.28 -32.47
C THR A 41 40.32 6.15 -31.67
N PRO A 42 39.71 5.64 -30.58
CA PRO A 42 38.85 6.44 -29.71
C PRO A 42 39.65 7.43 -28.84
N MET A 43 39.10 8.64 -28.72
CA MET A 43 39.58 9.79 -27.95
C MET A 43 39.66 9.49 -26.45
N GLU A 44 40.68 10.09 -25.81
CA GLU A 44 41.06 9.97 -24.41
C GLU A 44 39.98 10.29 -23.37
N THR A 45 40.10 9.52 -22.28
CA THR A 45 39.89 9.82 -20.86
C THR A 45 39.92 11.30 -20.46
N GLU A 46 38.90 11.74 -19.73
CA GLU A 46 39.08 12.72 -18.66
C GLU A 46 38.53 12.15 -17.35
N GLU A 47 39.42 12.12 -16.36
CA GLU A 47 39.29 11.59 -15.02
C GLU A 47 38.93 12.74 -14.09
N GLU A 48 37.64 12.94 -13.81
CA GLU A 48 37.21 13.88 -12.77
C GLU A 48 37.09 13.16 -11.43
N THR A 49 37.97 13.57 -10.52
CA THR A 49 38.13 13.11 -9.14
C THR A 49 36.94 13.58 -8.28
N PRO A 50 36.22 12.71 -7.54
CA PRO A 50 35.29 13.20 -6.52
C PRO A 50 36.07 13.62 -5.26
N ALA A 51 36.09 14.93 -5.00
CA ALA A 51 36.62 15.52 -3.79
C ALA A 51 35.71 15.27 -2.57
N MET A 52 36.33 14.77 -1.50
CA MET A 52 36.10 15.02 -0.07
C MET A 52 34.66 14.95 0.49
N THR A 53 34.39 13.81 1.12
CA THR A 53 33.76 13.60 2.43
C THR A 53 33.57 14.85 3.30
N GLU A 54 32.33 15.16 3.65
CA GLU A 54 32.00 15.86 4.89
C GLU A 54 30.97 15.01 5.66
N THR A 55 31.41 14.48 6.80
CA THR A 55 30.58 13.77 7.78
C THR A 55 30.01 14.82 8.74
N PRO A 56 28.69 15.08 8.80
CA PRO A 56 28.14 15.83 9.91
C PRO A 56 28.12 14.93 11.15
N MET A 57 29.07 15.17 12.05
CA MET A 57 29.06 14.65 13.41
C MET A 57 28.21 15.58 14.26
N GLU A 58 26.95 15.24 14.52
CA GLU A 58 26.22 15.77 15.68
C GLU A 58 25.55 14.62 16.45
N THR A 59 26.21 14.27 17.55
CA THR A 59 25.70 13.44 18.63
C THR A 59 25.04 14.38 19.62
N GLU A 60 23.75 14.64 19.44
CA GLU A 60 22.97 15.30 20.48
C GLU A 60 22.54 14.25 21.50
N THR A 61 23.04 14.44 22.72
CA THR A 61 22.76 13.62 23.89
C THR A 61 21.41 14.05 24.47
N PRO A 62 20.38 13.20 24.57
CA PRO A 62 19.20 13.56 25.34
C PRO A 62 19.55 13.46 26.83
N MET A 63 19.86 14.61 27.42
CA MET A 63 19.83 14.81 28.86
C MET A 63 18.38 15.12 29.24
N GLU A 64 17.81 14.31 30.15
CA GLU A 64 17.09 14.72 31.36
C GLU A 64 16.12 13.60 31.78
N THR A 65 16.37 13.11 32.99
CA THR A 65 15.58 12.12 33.72
C THR A 65 14.56 12.89 34.55
N GLU A 66 13.28 12.84 34.17
CA GLU A 66 12.19 13.30 35.04
C GLU A 66 11.37 12.09 35.49
N THR A 67 11.56 11.75 36.75
CA THR A 67 10.81 10.75 37.52
C THR A 67 9.47 11.35 37.92
N PRO A 68 8.30 10.79 37.53
CA PRO A 68 7.07 11.10 38.23
C PRO A 68 6.96 10.17 39.45
N ALA A 69 7.33 10.71 40.61
CA ALA A 69 6.95 10.16 41.91
C ALA A 69 5.70 10.90 42.40
N ALA A 70 4.56 10.18 42.45
CA ALA A 70 3.37 10.41 43.29
C ALA A 70 2.22 9.61 42.64
N THR A 71 1.30 8.93 43.30
CA THR A 71 0.99 8.67 44.71
C THR A 71 -0.19 7.69 44.61
N GLU A 72 -0.16 6.59 45.34
CA GLU A 72 -1.31 5.70 45.53
C GLU A 72 -2.51 6.50 46.07
N THR A 73 -3.75 6.20 45.63
CA THR A 73 -4.95 6.08 46.48
C THR A 73 -6.22 5.87 45.63
N THR A 74 -6.74 4.64 45.74
CA THR A 74 -8.14 4.19 45.73
C THR A 74 -9.16 4.80 44.76
N MET A 75 -9.75 3.96 43.91
CA MET A 75 -11.18 4.04 43.60
C MET A 75 -11.83 2.66 43.77
N THR A 76 -12.96 2.70 44.45
CA THR A 76 -13.78 1.64 45.02
C THR A 76 -14.50 0.78 43.99
N THR A 77 -14.55 -0.52 44.26
CA THR A 77 -15.51 -1.48 43.68
C THR A 77 -16.92 -1.08 44.11
N GLU A 78 -17.74 -0.65 43.16
CA GLU A 78 -19.19 -0.55 43.34
C GLU A 78 -19.88 -1.55 42.42
N THR A 79 -20.58 -2.48 43.08
CA THR A 79 -21.44 -3.55 42.57
C THR A 79 -22.58 -3.00 41.69
N PRO A 80 -22.96 -3.65 40.58
CA PRO A 80 -24.11 -3.22 39.79
C PRO A 80 -25.43 -3.45 40.56
N PRO A 81 -26.36 -2.48 40.58
CA PRO A 81 -27.64 -2.64 41.26
C PRO A 81 -28.61 -3.49 40.45
N GLY A 82 -29.46 -4.19 41.20
CA GLY A 82 -30.35 -5.23 40.73
C GLY A 82 -31.46 -4.81 39.78
N THR A 83 -31.87 -5.81 39.01
CA THR A 83 -33.18 -6.03 38.41
C THR A 83 -34.35 -5.54 39.27
N PRO A 84 -35.35 -4.90 38.64
CA PRO A 84 -36.72 -5.09 39.06
C PRO A 84 -37.55 -5.74 37.94
N ALA A 85 -38.11 -6.90 38.27
CA ALA A 85 -39.24 -7.47 37.58
C ALA A 85 -40.52 -6.68 37.95
N GLY A 86 -41.33 -6.33 36.95
CA GLY A 86 -42.62 -5.69 37.15
C GLY A 86 -43.51 -5.87 35.92
N LEU A 87 -44.37 -6.88 35.97
CA LEU A 87 -45.40 -7.21 35.00
C LEU A 87 -46.70 -6.41 35.27
N ALA A 88 -47.41 -6.09 34.18
CA ALA A 88 -48.88 -6.12 33.98
C ALA A 88 -49.61 -4.80 33.65
N ALA A 89 -50.19 -4.78 32.43
CA ALA A 89 -51.52 -4.33 31.94
C ALA A 89 -52.16 -3.02 32.48
N ASN A 90 -52.83 -2.17 31.70
CA ASN A 90 -53.91 -2.37 30.70
C ASN A 90 -53.99 -1.13 29.75
N GLU A 91 -54.31 -1.28 28.46
CA GLU A 91 -55.60 -1.12 27.76
C GLU A 91 -55.89 0.27 27.12
N THR A 92 -55.99 0.21 25.78
CA THR A 92 -57.00 0.82 24.90
C THR A 92 -57.12 2.35 24.81
N ASN A 93 -56.80 2.93 23.65
CA ASN A 93 -57.79 3.30 22.62
C ASN A 93 -57.19 4.18 21.49
N ASN A 94 -57.80 4.04 20.31
CA ASN A 94 -58.01 5.06 19.27
C ASN A 94 -57.14 5.06 17.98
N THR A 95 -57.59 4.24 17.03
CA THR A 95 -58.12 4.63 15.71
C THR A 95 -57.40 5.70 14.88
N SER A 96 -56.84 5.23 13.77
CA SER A 96 -56.95 5.74 12.39
C SER A 96 -56.71 7.23 12.13
N SER A 97 -55.57 7.53 11.50
CA SER A 97 -55.48 8.64 10.55
C SER A 97 -54.74 8.16 9.31
N SER A 98 -55.50 7.94 8.25
CA SER A 98 -55.02 7.86 6.88
C SER A 98 -54.40 9.21 6.50
N GLY A 99 -53.16 9.20 6.04
CA GLY A 99 -52.56 10.40 5.45
C GLY A 99 -51.06 10.49 5.65
N VAL A 100 -50.29 9.59 5.05
CA VAL A 100 -48.93 9.93 4.64
C VAL A 100 -48.79 9.47 3.21
N CYS A 101 -48.43 10.41 2.33
CA CYS A 101 -48.10 10.17 0.93
C CYS A 101 -47.17 8.95 0.81
N PRO A 102 -47.22 8.18 -0.29
CA PRO A 102 -46.14 7.24 -0.56
C PRO A 102 -44.86 8.07 -0.62
N ILE A 103 -44.04 7.95 0.42
CA ILE A 103 -42.68 8.45 0.41
C ILE A 103 -42.07 7.75 -0.80
N PRO A 104 -41.57 8.46 -1.83
CA PRO A 104 -40.74 7.79 -2.81
C PRO A 104 -39.58 7.22 -2.00
N SER A 105 -39.55 5.89 -1.88
CA SER A 105 -38.38 5.17 -1.41
C SER A 105 -37.21 5.81 -2.14
N PRO A 106 -36.18 6.35 -1.45
CA PRO A 106 -34.98 6.73 -2.17
C PRO A 106 -34.62 5.51 -2.99
N GLU A 107 -34.53 5.77 -4.28
CA GLU A 107 -34.30 4.78 -5.30
C GLU A 107 -33.19 3.88 -4.77
N THR A 108 -33.48 2.58 -4.75
CA THR A 108 -32.47 1.55 -4.59
C THR A 108 -31.42 1.82 -5.67
N LEU A 109 -30.44 2.66 -5.34
CA LEU A 109 -29.17 2.73 -6.05
C LEU A 109 -28.71 1.28 -6.06
N ALA A 110 -28.48 0.80 -7.28
CA ALA A 110 -27.96 -0.53 -7.53
C ALA A 110 -26.91 -0.84 -6.45
N ALA A 111 -27.15 -1.92 -5.70
CA ALA A 111 -26.14 -2.52 -4.85
C ALA A 111 -25.02 -2.95 -5.80
N LEU A 112 -24.07 -2.04 -6.03
CA LEU A 112 -22.77 -2.39 -6.54
C LEU A 112 -22.16 -3.20 -5.42
N ASP A 113 -22.07 -4.51 -5.64
CA ASP A 113 -21.30 -5.45 -4.84
C ASP A 113 -19.81 -5.11 -4.99
N THR A 114 -19.43 -3.87 -4.67
CA THR A 114 -18.06 -3.45 -4.55
C THR A 114 -17.66 -3.85 -3.15
N ASN A 115 -17.02 -5.02 -3.04
CA ASN A 115 -16.32 -5.38 -1.83
C ASN A 115 -15.25 -4.32 -1.58
N GLU A 116 -15.57 -3.27 -0.83
CA GLU A 116 -14.68 -2.17 -0.43
C GLU A 116 -13.61 -2.63 0.57
N THR A 117 -13.35 -3.94 0.61
CA THR A 117 -12.39 -4.57 1.49
C THR A 117 -11.32 -5.28 0.67
N VAL A 118 -10.10 -5.23 1.20
CA VAL A 118 -8.92 -5.87 0.65
C VAL A 118 -8.38 -6.84 1.71
N SER A 119 -8.29 -8.11 1.37
CA SER A 119 -7.63 -9.12 2.19
C SER A 119 -6.13 -9.12 1.92
N ILE A 120 -5.32 -9.03 2.96
CA ILE A 120 -3.88 -9.22 2.88
C ILE A 120 -3.59 -10.70 3.14
N THR A 121 -3.13 -11.41 2.12
CA THR A 121 -2.82 -12.84 2.19
C THR A 121 -1.33 -13.08 2.10
N GLU A 122 -0.87 -14.31 2.30
CA GLU A 122 0.53 -14.71 2.05
C GLU A 122 1.01 -14.45 0.61
N ARG A 123 0.06 -14.24 -0.32
CA ARG A 123 0.34 -13.94 -1.74
C ARG A 123 0.28 -12.45 -2.07
N GLY A 124 -0.04 -11.60 -1.08
CA GLY A 124 -0.25 -10.16 -1.25
C GLY A 124 -1.72 -9.74 -1.10
N PHE A 125 -2.03 -8.55 -1.60
CA PHE A 125 -3.34 -7.92 -1.50
C PHE A 125 -4.35 -8.54 -2.47
N VAL A 126 -5.56 -8.81 -1.97
CA VAL A 126 -6.66 -9.43 -2.71
C VAL A 126 -7.95 -8.64 -2.48
N PRO A 127 -8.49 -7.96 -3.49
CA PRO A 127 -7.93 -7.78 -4.83
C PRO A 127 -6.66 -6.92 -4.82
N GLU A 128 -5.77 -7.12 -5.80
CA GLU A 128 -4.58 -6.28 -5.97
C GLU A 128 -4.96 -4.84 -6.38
N THR A 129 -5.99 -4.73 -7.23
CA THR A 129 -6.56 -3.46 -7.67
C THR A 129 -8.02 -3.39 -7.28
N LEU A 130 -8.38 -2.36 -6.51
CA LEU A 130 -9.75 -2.08 -6.11
C LEU A 130 -10.21 -0.77 -6.76
N THR A 131 -11.44 -0.70 -7.25
CA THR A 131 -12.04 0.55 -7.77
C THR A 131 -13.23 0.94 -6.92
N VAL A 132 -13.25 2.18 -6.45
CA VAL A 132 -14.28 2.73 -5.55
C VAL A 132 -14.67 4.15 -5.95
N PRO A 133 -15.88 4.60 -5.64
CA PRO A 133 -16.24 6.01 -5.81
C PRO A 133 -15.51 6.92 -4.80
N ILE A 134 -15.51 8.22 -5.06
CA ILE A 134 -15.04 9.23 -4.10
C ILE A 134 -15.83 9.15 -2.79
N ASP A 135 -15.20 9.55 -1.68
CA ASP A 135 -15.74 9.49 -0.32
C ASP A 135 -16.02 8.07 0.18
N THR A 136 -15.39 7.07 -0.43
CA THR A 136 -15.45 5.67 0.00
C THR A 136 -14.40 5.34 1.05
N SER A 137 -14.81 4.55 2.04
CA SER A 137 -13.92 3.96 3.03
C SER A 137 -13.49 2.57 2.60
N VAL A 138 -12.19 2.37 2.35
CA VAL A 138 -11.64 1.06 2.04
C VAL A 138 -11.12 0.42 3.33
N GLY A 139 -11.46 -0.85 3.52
CA GLY A 139 -10.95 -1.69 4.61
C GLY A 139 -9.86 -2.63 4.15
N TRP A 140 -8.86 -2.87 4.98
CA TRP A 140 -7.88 -3.94 4.80
C TRP A 140 -7.96 -4.89 5.98
N THR A 141 -7.94 -6.19 5.72
CA THR A 141 -7.91 -7.24 6.76
C THR A 141 -6.67 -8.09 6.56
N ASN A 142 -5.89 -8.30 7.61
CA ASN A 142 -4.74 -9.19 7.53
C ASN A 142 -5.17 -10.66 7.70
N ASP A 143 -5.36 -11.37 6.60
CA ASP A 143 -5.66 -12.80 6.57
C ASP A 143 -4.38 -13.68 6.49
N ALA A 144 -3.20 -13.07 6.49
CA ALA A 144 -1.93 -13.77 6.52
C ALA A 144 -1.59 -14.26 7.93
N SER A 145 -0.64 -15.19 8.04
CA SER A 145 -0.13 -15.72 9.32
C SER A 145 0.97 -14.84 9.94
N ARG A 146 1.33 -13.75 9.28
CA ARG A 146 2.42 -12.82 9.64
C ARG A 146 1.88 -11.41 9.78
N ASN A 147 2.69 -10.54 10.37
CA ASN A 147 2.34 -9.14 10.51
C ASN A 147 2.51 -8.41 9.17
N GLU A 148 1.53 -7.60 8.81
CA GLU A 148 1.49 -6.85 7.57
C GLU A 148 1.28 -5.35 7.84
N THR A 149 1.51 -4.52 6.83
CA THR A 149 1.15 -3.09 6.88
C THR A 149 0.49 -2.67 5.59
N VAL A 150 -0.15 -1.51 5.62
CA VAL A 150 -0.71 -0.82 4.46
C VAL A 150 -0.13 0.59 4.45
N THR A 151 0.84 0.86 3.59
CA THR A 151 1.51 2.16 3.53
C THR A 151 1.47 2.69 2.11
N GLY A 152 0.93 3.91 1.92
CA GLY A 152 0.93 4.58 0.63
C GLY A 152 2.34 4.82 0.12
N THR A 153 2.54 4.73 -1.20
CA THR A 153 3.87 4.86 -1.83
C THR A 153 3.98 6.10 -2.70
N GLY A 154 5.21 6.55 -2.97
CA GLY A 154 5.46 7.71 -3.82
C GLY A 154 4.81 8.98 -3.29
N ASN A 155 4.06 9.68 -4.15
CA ASN A 155 3.34 10.90 -3.77
C ASN A 155 2.13 10.64 -2.85
N MET A 156 1.79 9.37 -2.61
CA MET A 156 0.64 8.93 -1.82
C MET A 156 1.03 8.49 -0.40
N SER A 157 2.26 8.77 0.06
CA SER A 157 2.77 8.39 1.40
C SER A 157 2.12 9.15 2.58
N PHE A 158 0.94 9.74 2.38
CA PHE A 158 0.19 10.48 3.42
C PHE A 158 -0.66 9.56 4.31
N PHE A 159 -0.85 8.29 3.94
CA PHE A 159 -1.56 7.31 4.75
C PHE A 159 -0.68 6.08 5.02
N SER A 160 -0.72 5.61 6.26
CA SER A 160 -0.10 4.35 6.67
C SER A 160 -0.91 3.74 7.80
N SER A 161 -1.03 2.41 7.79
CA SER A 161 -1.43 1.66 8.96
C SER A 161 -0.26 1.52 9.93
N ASP A 162 -0.58 1.18 11.18
CA ASP A 162 0.36 0.54 12.09
C ASP A 162 0.61 -0.93 11.67
N LEU A 163 1.35 -1.67 12.49
CA LEU A 163 1.59 -3.09 12.30
C LEU A 163 0.30 -3.89 12.54
N LEU A 164 -0.25 -4.52 11.50
CA LEU A 164 -1.46 -5.35 11.56
C LEU A 164 -1.07 -6.78 11.88
N GLN A 165 -1.53 -7.31 13.02
CA GLN A 165 -1.40 -8.73 13.36
C GLN A 165 -2.40 -9.57 12.52
N PRO A 166 -2.24 -10.90 12.44
CA PRO A 166 -3.23 -11.76 11.83
C PRO A 166 -4.64 -11.53 12.42
N GLY A 167 -5.59 -11.19 11.56
CA GLY A 167 -6.97 -10.85 11.91
C GLY A 167 -7.23 -9.36 12.15
N ASP A 168 -6.20 -8.52 12.23
CA ASP A 168 -6.38 -7.08 12.42
C ASP A 168 -6.87 -6.40 11.14
N THR A 169 -7.57 -5.28 11.33
CA THR A 169 -8.12 -4.49 10.25
C THR A 169 -7.64 -3.04 10.28
N PHE A 170 -7.42 -2.47 9.10
CA PHE A 170 -7.16 -1.04 8.89
C PHE A 170 -8.22 -0.46 7.96
N SER A 171 -8.54 0.82 8.09
CA SER A 171 -9.48 1.49 7.20
C SER A 171 -9.03 2.90 6.86
N HIS A 172 -9.27 3.32 5.62
CA HIS A 172 -8.94 4.65 5.13
C HIS A 172 -10.01 5.16 4.16
N THR A 173 -10.41 6.40 4.34
CA THR A 173 -11.39 7.07 3.46
C THR A 173 -10.68 7.93 2.44
N PHE A 174 -10.97 7.68 1.16
CA PHE A 174 -10.41 8.45 0.05
C PHE A 174 -11.38 9.55 -0.40
N THR A 175 -10.98 10.81 -0.26
CA THR A 175 -11.82 11.99 -0.53
C THR A 175 -11.45 12.73 -1.82
N ALA A 176 -10.53 12.17 -2.61
CA ALA A 176 -10.13 12.72 -3.90
C ALA A 176 -10.05 11.61 -4.94
N THR A 177 -10.31 11.96 -6.20
CA THR A 177 -10.13 11.02 -7.30
C THR A 177 -8.65 10.83 -7.59
N GLY A 178 -8.29 9.63 -8.03
CA GLY A 178 -6.91 9.31 -8.31
C GLY A 178 -6.59 7.82 -8.21
N ASN A 179 -5.33 7.51 -8.48
CA ASN A 179 -4.79 6.17 -8.33
C ASN A 179 -3.88 6.16 -7.10
N TYR A 180 -4.23 5.39 -6.07
CA TYR A 180 -3.51 5.30 -4.81
C TYR A 180 -2.74 3.99 -4.75
N THR A 181 -1.44 4.06 -4.99
CA THR A 181 -0.55 2.91 -4.84
C THR A 181 -0.09 2.79 -3.39
N TYR A 182 -0.02 1.57 -2.90
CA TYR A 182 0.42 1.26 -1.55
C TYR A 182 1.20 -0.05 -1.52
N GLN A 183 1.94 -0.27 -0.44
CA GLN A 183 2.71 -1.48 -0.21
C GLN A 183 2.64 -1.92 1.25
N SER A 184 2.87 -3.21 1.48
CA SER A 184 3.25 -3.71 2.81
C SER A 184 4.76 -3.55 2.99
N GLN A 185 5.17 -2.94 4.09
CA GLN A 185 6.58 -2.76 4.43
C GLN A 185 7.23 -4.05 4.93
N THR A 186 6.44 -5.04 5.37
CA THR A 186 6.94 -6.32 5.88
C THR A 186 7.08 -7.38 4.80
N SER A 187 6.10 -7.49 3.90
CA SER A 187 6.12 -8.48 2.80
C SER A 187 6.61 -7.92 1.46
N GLY A 188 6.61 -6.60 1.28
CA GLY A 188 6.93 -5.96 0.00
C GLY A 188 5.83 -6.11 -1.06
N SER A 189 4.68 -6.68 -0.70
CA SER A 189 3.51 -6.75 -1.58
C SER A 189 3.01 -5.35 -1.93
N THR A 190 2.46 -5.17 -3.13
CA THR A 190 1.90 -3.88 -3.59
C THR A 190 0.45 -4.02 -3.98
N GLY A 191 -0.33 -2.95 -3.80
CA GLY A 191 -1.72 -2.87 -4.23
C GLY A 191 -2.07 -1.47 -4.72
N THR A 192 -3.24 -1.35 -5.34
CA THR A 192 -3.73 -0.11 -5.91
C THR A 192 -5.21 0.11 -5.61
N VAL A 193 -5.58 1.30 -5.14
CA VAL A 193 -6.98 1.75 -5.09
C VAL A 193 -7.19 2.83 -6.15
N ILE A 194 -8.15 2.63 -7.04
CA ILE A 194 -8.57 3.59 -8.07
C ILE A 194 -9.85 4.27 -7.56
N VAL A 195 -9.79 5.57 -7.35
CA VAL A 195 -10.94 6.36 -6.89
C VAL A 195 -11.52 7.15 -8.05
N THR A 196 -12.78 6.86 -8.38
CA THR A 196 -13.53 7.47 -9.48
C THR A 196 -14.58 8.45 -8.97
N ALA A 197 -14.99 9.41 -9.81
CA ALA A 197 -16.07 10.35 -9.50
C ALA A 197 -17.45 9.72 -9.68
#